data_AF-A0A0J6XIG0-F1
#
_entry.id   AF-A0A0J6XIG0-F1
#
_cell.length_a   1.000
_cell.length_b   1.000
_cell.length_c   1.000
_cell.angle_alpha   90.00
_cell.angle_beta   90.00
_cell.angle_gamma   90.00
#
_symmetry.space_group_name_H-M   'P 1'
#
loop_
_entity.id
_entity.type
_entity.pdbx_description
1 polymer ?
#
loop_
_entity_poly.entity_id
_entity_poly.type
_entity_poly.pdbx_seq_one_letter_code
_entity_poly.pdbx_strand_id
1 'polypeptide(L)'
;MNRRATALLSTAIVTAVVAGVGAVTAPTASAASAAPGASAARGAGATPDPFYRYEGAKPLASYRPGDVLNKRTLNYHVFGIPTPLKAVQLLYRTTDAQGRPSANVTTVVRSPHGDGSKAVSYQSFYDSLNPEDGPSRAIAGGLSLGGVISNAESVILAPLLLKGYDLIIPDTEGQKADFAAGPEYGTNTLDSIRAAGRTRETGLHAGTRIGLFGYSGGAIATNWASALAPAYAPEVNGQLVGFAEGGLLVAPAHNLKYVDGALAWNGVIPMAVIGVSRSYGIDLRPYLSAKGLAVVNDLEHGSIVDALGRHPGMTWKDMAKPEYKDPNSIPPFVEAVNKINLGQAATPTIPGFIGQGNAGWLEGTYNAPPGIGTGDGVMVAGDVRALARQYCANGNGSIKYEEYGLLSHVGAMPYWTSRAMAWLDDRFAGRTAPTSCGWIPAGNSLEPQKPTATR
;
A
#
# COMPACT_ATOMS: atom_id res chain seq x y z
N MET A 1 54.44 -3.50 -12.88
CA MET A 1 54.23 -4.97 -12.79
C MET A 1 53.83 -5.27 -11.35
N ASN A 2 52.78 -5.99 -10.97
CA ASN A 2 51.71 -6.66 -11.69
C ASN A 2 50.54 -6.87 -10.71
N ARG A 3 49.33 -6.99 -11.25
CA ARG A 3 48.04 -7.22 -10.55
C ARG A 3 48.02 -8.57 -9.80
N ARG A 4 47.24 -8.62 -8.70
CA ARG A 4 46.33 -9.69 -8.22
C ARG A 4 46.52 -10.01 -6.72
N ALA A 5 45.47 -9.75 -5.93
CA ALA A 5 44.76 -10.74 -5.10
C ALA A 5 43.91 -10.03 -4.03
N THR A 6 42.66 -9.73 -4.40
CA THR A 6 41.56 -9.34 -3.51
C THR A 6 40.61 -10.52 -3.45
N ALA A 7 40.30 -11.02 -2.24
CA ALA A 7 39.27 -12.04 -1.89
C ALA A 7 39.72 -12.66 -0.54
N LEU A 8 38.93 -12.89 0.51
CA LEU A 8 37.50 -12.99 0.77
C LEU A 8 37.29 -12.67 2.26
N LEU A 9 36.17 -12.05 2.65
CA LEU A 9 35.45 -12.32 3.91
C LEU A 9 34.22 -11.41 4.02
N SER A 10 33.12 -11.77 3.34
CA SER A 10 31.79 -11.24 3.66
C SER A 10 30.70 -12.12 3.03
N THR A 11 30.23 -13.14 3.76
CA THR A 11 28.92 -13.76 3.51
C THR A 11 28.54 -14.63 4.69
N ALA A 12 27.72 -14.09 5.59
CA ALA A 12 26.74 -14.85 6.37
C ALA A 12 25.76 -13.86 6.99
N ILE A 13 24.47 -14.24 7.03
CA ILE A 13 23.30 -13.52 7.56
C ILE A 13 22.58 -12.64 6.51
N VAL A 14 22.01 -13.28 5.48
CA VAL A 14 20.66 -13.01 4.95
C VAL A 14 20.15 -14.31 4.30
N THR A 15 19.82 -15.33 5.12
CA THR A 15 19.12 -16.53 4.63
C THR A 15 18.21 -17.06 5.73
N ALA A 16 17.06 -16.42 5.95
CA ALA A 16 16.00 -16.95 6.79
C ALA A 16 14.61 -16.39 6.43
N VAL A 17 14.23 -16.41 5.14
CA VAL A 17 12.81 -16.28 4.72
C VAL A 17 12.43 -17.23 3.57
N VAL A 18 13.34 -18.03 2.98
CA VAL A 18 13.04 -18.78 1.73
C VAL A 18 13.04 -20.32 1.89
N ALA A 19 12.94 -20.87 3.10
CA ALA A 19 12.83 -22.32 3.27
C ALA A 19 11.54 -22.70 4.00
N GLY A 20 10.47 -22.91 3.23
CA GLY A 20 9.18 -23.35 3.78
C GLY A 20 8.16 -23.85 2.76
N VAL A 21 8.54 -24.20 1.53
CA VAL A 21 7.68 -24.96 0.61
C VAL A 21 8.54 -25.97 -0.15
N GLY A 22 9.01 -26.99 0.57
CA GLY A 22 9.63 -28.18 0.00
C GLY A 22 8.73 -29.38 0.29
N ALA A 23 8.39 -30.13 -0.76
CA ALA A 23 7.45 -31.25 -0.76
C ALA A 23 7.54 -32.16 0.48
N VAL A 24 6.43 -32.30 1.20
CA VAL A 24 6.26 -33.33 2.23
C VAL A 24 5.36 -34.41 1.66
N THR A 25 5.95 -35.58 1.41
CA THR A 25 5.24 -36.83 1.16
C THR A 25 4.32 -37.13 2.34
N ALA A 26 3.02 -37.30 2.09
CA ALA A 26 2.02 -37.57 3.11
C ALA A 26 2.27 -38.93 3.79
N PRO A 27 2.43 -39.01 5.13
CA PRO A 27 2.22 -40.24 5.85
C PRO A 27 0.72 -40.42 6.10
N THR A 28 0.21 -41.62 5.84
CA THR A 28 -1.13 -42.07 6.21
C THR A 28 -1.35 -41.93 7.71
N ALA A 29 -2.26 -41.04 8.12
CA ALA A 29 -2.63 -40.85 9.51
C ALA A 29 -3.75 -41.83 9.90
N SER A 30 -3.44 -42.76 10.82
CA SER A 30 -4.43 -43.49 11.61
C SER A 30 -5.22 -42.51 12.47
N ALA A 31 -6.54 -42.71 12.52
CA ALA A 31 -7.45 -41.95 13.36
C ALA A 31 -7.10 -42.14 14.85
N ALA A 32 -6.68 -41.07 15.50
CA ALA A 32 -6.64 -40.96 16.95
C ALA A 32 -7.67 -39.91 17.39
N SER A 33 -8.51 -40.33 18.33
CA SER A 33 -9.64 -39.62 18.93
C SER A 33 -9.31 -38.21 19.42
N ALA A 34 -10.14 -37.25 19.02
CA ALA A 34 -10.09 -35.87 19.47
C ALA A 34 -10.43 -35.76 20.97
N ALA A 35 -9.49 -35.25 21.76
CA ALA A 35 -9.79 -34.62 23.04
C ALA A 35 -10.36 -33.21 22.77
N PRO A 36 -11.33 -32.72 23.56
CA PRO A 36 -11.92 -31.41 23.34
C PRO A 36 -10.86 -30.33 23.56
N GLY A 37 -10.39 -29.75 22.46
CA GLY A 37 -9.45 -28.63 22.46
C GLY A 37 -10.08 -27.46 23.21
N ALA A 38 -9.31 -26.88 24.13
CA ALA A 38 -9.62 -25.61 24.76
C ALA A 38 -9.98 -24.61 23.66
N SER A 39 -11.22 -24.12 23.70
CA SER A 39 -11.67 -22.98 22.93
C SER A 39 -10.66 -21.86 23.16
N ALA A 40 -9.90 -21.50 22.12
CA ALA A 40 -9.16 -20.25 22.11
C ALA A 40 -10.22 -19.18 22.38
N ALA A 41 -10.19 -18.62 23.59
CA ALA A 41 -11.09 -17.57 23.98
C ALA A 41 -10.99 -16.49 22.89
N ARG A 42 -12.07 -16.30 22.12
CA ARG A 42 -12.32 -15.04 21.44
C ARG A 42 -12.10 -13.99 22.52
N GLY A 43 -11.04 -13.19 22.37
CA GLY A 43 -10.73 -12.14 23.32
C GLY A 43 -12.01 -11.37 23.60
N ALA A 44 -12.48 -11.46 24.85
CA ALA A 44 -13.60 -10.66 25.32
C ALA A 44 -13.32 -9.20 24.94
N GLY A 45 -14.33 -8.53 24.39
CA GLY A 45 -14.23 -7.22 23.76
C GLY A 45 -13.28 -6.28 24.48
N ALA A 46 -12.13 -6.02 23.87
CA ALA A 46 -11.31 -4.90 24.25
C ALA A 46 -12.17 -3.64 24.07
N THR A 47 -12.23 -2.79 25.10
CA THR A 47 -12.85 -1.47 24.98
C THR A 47 -12.24 -0.76 23.76
N PRO A 48 -13.05 -0.29 22.80
CA PRO A 48 -12.52 0.44 21.65
C PRO A 48 -11.64 1.60 22.12
N ASP A 49 -10.39 1.65 21.66
CA ASP A 49 -9.45 2.70 22.02
C ASP A 49 -9.97 4.06 21.51
N PRO A 50 -10.34 5.00 22.39
CA PRO A 50 -10.95 6.26 21.99
C PRO A 50 -9.97 7.16 21.21
N PHE A 51 -8.65 6.89 21.28
CA PHE A 51 -7.64 7.66 20.54
C PHE A 51 -7.89 7.71 19.02
N TYR A 52 -8.48 6.65 18.47
CA TYR A 52 -8.73 6.50 17.04
C TYR A 52 -9.99 7.20 16.55
N ARG A 53 -10.78 7.77 17.46
CA ARG A 53 -12.02 8.47 17.17
C ARG A 53 -11.86 9.93 17.52
N TYR A 54 -12.38 10.79 16.64
CA TYR A 54 -12.46 12.21 16.95
C TYR A 54 -13.71 12.48 17.79
N GLU A 55 -13.52 12.85 19.06
CA GLU A 55 -14.59 13.13 20.02
C GLU A 55 -14.66 14.63 20.39
N GLY A 56 -13.98 15.49 19.64
CA GLY A 56 -13.93 16.92 19.91
C GLY A 56 -15.26 17.63 19.61
N ALA A 57 -15.53 18.72 20.35
CA ALA A 57 -16.80 19.45 20.26
C ALA A 57 -16.98 20.26 18.95
N LYS A 58 -15.88 20.60 18.25
CA LYS A 58 -15.95 21.36 17.00
C LYS A 58 -16.04 20.41 15.80
N PRO A 59 -16.78 20.73 14.73
CA PRO A 59 -16.78 19.89 13.53
C PRO A 59 -15.39 19.86 12.88
N LEU A 60 -15.01 18.73 12.28
CA LEU A 60 -13.72 18.55 11.58
C LEU A 60 -13.49 19.61 10.49
N ALA A 61 -14.56 20.11 9.86
CA ALA A 61 -14.51 21.19 8.88
C ALA A 61 -13.88 22.50 9.40
N SER A 62 -13.86 22.71 10.72
CA SER A 62 -13.25 23.90 11.35
C SER A 62 -11.73 23.80 11.50
N TYR A 63 -11.14 22.64 11.26
CA TYR A 63 -9.69 22.39 11.32
C TYR A 63 -9.12 22.31 9.90
N ARG A 64 -7.86 22.71 9.76
CA ARG A 64 -7.14 22.62 8.48
C ARG A 64 -6.55 21.22 8.29
N PRO A 65 -6.35 20.79 7.03
CA PRO A 65 -5.53 19.61 6.71
C PRO A 65 -4.23 19.56 7.53
N GLY A 66 -3.96 18.44 8.20
CA GLY A 66 -2.81 18.20 9.06
C GLY A 66 -2.82 18.89 10.43
N ASP A 67 -3.93 19.53 10.85
CA ASP A 67 -4.06 19.96 12.25
C ASP A 67 -4.19 18.75 13.17
N VAL A 68 -3.45 18.79 14.29
CA VAL A 68 -3.43 17.69 15.28
C VAL A 68 -4.64 17.82 16.20
N LEU A 69 -5.41 16.74 16.29
CA LEU A 69 -6.65 16.63 17.07
C LEU A 69 -6.42 15.93 18.41
N ASN A 70 -5.53 14.95 18.45
CA ASN A 70 -5.10 14.25 19.67
C ASN A 70 -3.69 13.71 19.49
N LYS A 71 -2.96 13.48 20.58
CA LYS A 71 -1.62 12.90 20.54
C LYS A 71 -1.31 12.04 21.75
N ARG A 72 -0.50 11.00 21.56
CA ARG A 72 0.03 10.16 22.65
C ARG A 72 1.43 9.66 22.32
N THR A 73 2.19 9.33 23.35
CA THR A 73 3.50 8.68 23.22
C THR A 73 3.42 7.29 23.81
N LEU A 74 3.99 6.31 23.10
CA LEU A 74 4.01 4.90 23.52
C LEU A 74 5.34 4.23 23.14
N ASN A 75 5.57 3.04 23.66
CA ASN A 75 6.68 2.19 23.21
C ASN A 75 6.30 1.60 21.85
N TYR A 76 7.20 1.61 20.87
CA TYR A 76 7.01 0.91 19.62
C TYR A 76 6.97 -0.61 19.90
N HIS A 77 5.94 -1.30 19.44
CA HIS A 77 5.83 -2.75 19.60
C HIS A 77 6.18 -3.48 18.30
N VAL A 78 6.75 -4.68 18.45
CA VAL A 78 6.97 -5.64 17.36
C VAL A 78 6.31 -6.95 17.78
N PHE A 79 5.29 -7.39 17.03
CA PHE A 79 4.48 -8.56 17.37
C PHE A 79 3.97 -8.52 18.83
N GLY A 80 3.45 -7.36 19.25
CA GLY A 80 2.93 -7.14 20.61
C GLY A 80 3.99 -6.98 21.71
N ILE A 81 5.28 -7.13 21.38
CA ILE A 81 6.38 -7.00 22.34
C ILE A 81 6.89 -5.55 22.33
N PRO A 82 6.86 -4.82 23.46
CA PRO A 82 7.36 -3.46 23.51
C PRO A 82 8.88 -3.42 23.31
N THR A 83 9.34 -2.46 22.53
CA THR A 83 10.76 -2.14 22.36
C THR A 83 11.14 -0.87 23.13
N PRO A 84 12.44 -0.56 23.31
CA PRO A 84 12.87 0.71 23.90
C PRO A 84 12.57 1.96 23.03
N LEU A 85 12.24 1.78 21.75
CA LEU A 85 11.94 2.89 20.84
C LEU A 85 10.63 3.57 21.23
N LYS A 86 10.61 4.89 21.21
CA LYS A 86 9.39 5.68 21.42
C LYS A 86 8.73 6.00 20.09
N ALA A 87 7.42 5.92 20.08
CA ALA A 87 6.57 6.31 18.97
C ALA A 87 5.56 7.36 19.43
N VAL A 88 5.36 8.39 18.62
CA VAL A 88 4.34 9.43 18.85
C VAL A 88 3.20 9.18 17.87
N GLN A 89 2.01 8.90 18.39
CA GLN A 89 0.80 8.80 17.59
C GLN A 89 0.07 10.13 17.58
N LEU A 90 -0.40 10.51 16.40
CA LEU A 90 -1.17 11.73 16.17
C LEU A 90 -2.49 11.33 15.51
N LEU A 91 -3.60 11.70 16.14
CA LEU A 91 -4.89 11.82 15.45
C LEU A 91 -4.89 13.20 14.79
N TYR A 92 -5.07 13.26 13.48
CA TYR A 92 -4.99 14.50 12.71
C TYR A 92 -6.17 14.63 11.75
N ARG A 93 -6.50 15.87 11.39
CA ARG A 93 -7.53 16.17 10.38
C ARG A 93 -6.96 15.92 8.98
N THR A 94 -7.71 15.18 8.16
CA THR A 94 -7.42 14.88 6.75
C THR A 94 -8.64 15.17 5.85
N THR A 95 -8.56 14.80 4.57
CA THR A 95 -9.63 14.86 3.58
C THR A 95 -9.85 13.48 2.96
N ASP A 96 -11.10 12.99 2.90
CA ASP A 96 -11.41 11.70 2.26
C ASP A 96 -11.42 11.76 0.72
N ALA A 97 -11.65 10.63 0.04
CA ALA A 97 -11.63 10.56 -1.43
C ALA A 97 -12.71 11.41 -2.13
N GLN A 98 -13.72 11.85 -1.39
CA GLN A 98 -14.81 12.72 -1.88
C GLN A 98 -14.59 14.20 -1.55
N GLY A 99 -13.44 14.55 -0.94
CA GLY A 99 -13.12 15.93 -0.58
C GLY A 99 -13.71 16.37 0.77
N ARG A 100 -14.32 15.47 1.55
CA ARG A 100 -14.96 15.81 2.82
C ARG A 100 -13.92 15.79 3.96
N PRO A 101 -14.09 16.63 5.00
CA PRO A 101 -13.24 16.58 6.18
C PRO A 101 -13.34 15.22 6.89
N SER A 102 -12.20 14.62 7.18
CA SER A 102 -12.06 13.35 7.90
C SER A 102 -10.97 13.47 8.98
N ALA A 103 -10.82 12.45 9.81
CA ALA A 103 -9.70 12.31 10.73
C ALA A 103 -8.95 11.01 10.44
N ASN A 104 -7.66 10.96 10.77
CA ASN A 104 -6.85 9.75 10.61
C ASN A 104 -5.72 9.70 11.63
N VAL A 105 -5.04 8.54 11.74
CA VAL A 105 -3.93 8.34 12.65
C VAL A 105 -2.62 8.16 11.88
N THR A 106 -1.56 8.77 12.41
CA THR A 106 -0.18 8.49 11.98
C THR A 106 0.70 8.21 13.17
N THR A 107 1.70 7.38 12.97
CA THR A 107 2.74 7.11 13.97
C THR A 107 4.06 7.68 13.49
N VAL A 108 4.73 8.47 14.33
CA VAL A 108 6.09 8.95 14.10
C VAL A 108 7.06 8.20 15.00
N VAL A 109 8.08 7.59 14.41
CA VAL A 109 9.12 6.83 15.13
C VAL A 109 10.45 7.54 14.93
N ARG A 110 11.06 7.99 16.03
CA ARG A 110 12.36 8.65 15.96
C ARG A 110 13.47 7.62 15.87
N SER A 111 14.41 7.83 14.97
CA SER A 111 15.66 7.10 14.93
C SER A 111 16.52 7.45 16.15
N PRO A 112 17.13 6.46 16.84
CA PRO A 112 18.15 6.71 17.85
C PRO A 112 19.41 7.43 17.32
N HIS A 113 19.59 7.46 16.00
CA HIS A 113 20.72 8.06 15.30
C HIS A 113 20.33 9.30 14.47
N GLY A 114 19.05 9.69 14.50
CA GLY A 114 18.50 10.82 13.76
C GLY A 114 18.50 12.11 14.57
N ASP A 115 18.56 13.24 13.88
CA ASP A 115 18.48 14.60 14.44
C ASP A 115 17.18 15.33 14.07
N GLY A 116 16.21 14.65 13.45
CA GLY A 116 14.96 15.23 12.95
C GLY A 116 15.07 15.87 11.56
N SER A 117 16.26 15.94 10.95
CA SER A 117 16.45 16.60 9.65
C SER A 117 16.05 15.74 8.44
N LYS A 118 15.91 14.43 8.63
CA LYS A 118 15.55 13.47 7.57
C LYS A 118 14.51 12.48 8.08
N ALA A 119 13.44 12.31 7.31
CA ALA A 119 12.44 11.28 7.59
C ALA A 119 12.05 10.52 6.31
N VAL A 120 11.64 9.27 6.47
CA VAL A 120 10.96 8.51 5.42
C VAL A 120 9.49 8.40 5.81
N SER A 121 8.61 8.86 4.94
CA SER A 121 7.19 8.53 5.04
C SER A 121 6.99 7.16 4.40
N TYR A 122 6.71 6.16 5.24
CA TYR A 122 6.52 4.79 4.81
C TYR A 122 5.03 4.48 4.69
N GLN A 123 4.62 4.01 3.53
CA GLN A 123 3.26 3.59 3.27
C GLN A 123 3.17 2.07 3.40
N SER A 124 2.41 1.62 4.40
CA SER A 124 2.20 0.20 4.68
C SER A 124 1.32 -0.46 3.61
N PHE A 125 1.62 -1.72 3.27
CA PHE A 125 0.78 -2.57 2.43
C PHE A 125 -0.08 -3.53 3.28
N TYR A 126 -0.62 -3.03 4.39
CA TYR A 126 -1.44 -3.85 5.30
C TYR A 126 -2.75 -4.33 4.67
N ASP A 127 -3.19 -3.68 3.58
CA ASP A 127 -4.24 -4.10 2.65
C ASP A 127 -5.44 -4.72 3.38
N SER A 128 -6.27 -3.89 4.03
CA SER A 128 -7.38 -4.38 4.85
C SER A 128 -8.67 -3.58 4.68
N LEU A 129 -9.80 -4.18 5.03
CA LEU A 129 -11.11 -3.53 5.14
C LEU A 129 -11.52 -3.32 6.60
N ASN A 130 -10.57 -3.50 7.53
CA ASN A 130 -10.76 -3.35 8.95
C ASN A 130 -9.76 -2.32 9.52
N PRO A 131 -10.23 -1.19 10.07
CA PRO A 131 -9.36 -0.16 10.64
C PRO A 131 -8.57 -0.64 11.88
N GLU A 132 -8.91 -1.78 12.47
CA GLU A 132 -8.14 -2.38 13.56
C GLU A 132 -6.83 -3.04 13.08
N ASP A 133 -6.64 -3.23 11.78
CA ASP A 133 -5.42 -3.82 11.19
C ASP A 133 -4.37 -2.77 10.79
N GLY A 134 -4.69 -1.47 10.91
CA GLY A 134 -3.82 -0.38 10.52
C GLY A 134 -2.47 -0.38 11.24
N PRO A 135 -1.41 0.17 10.61
CA PRO A 135 -0.05 0.12 11.16
C PRO A 135 0.08 0.78 12.53
N SER A 136 -0.69 1.84 12.82
CA SER A 136 -0.64 2.45 14.15
C SER A 136 -1.18 1.51 15.24
N ARG A 137 -2.12 0.61 14.93
CA ARG A 137 -2.63 -0.40 15.86
C ARG A 137 -1.54 -1.42 16.20
N ALA A 138 -0.86 -1.95 15.18
CA ALA A 138 0.26 -2.86 15.34
C ALA A 138 1.39 -2.24 16.18
N ILE A 139 1.77 -0.98 15.89
CA ILE A 139 2.83 -0.27 16.63
C ILE A 139 2.44 -0.02 18.10
N ALA A 140 1.14 0.14 18.39
CA ALA A 140 0.61 0.27 19.75
C ALA A 140 0.54 -1.06 20.52
N GLY A 141 0.92 -2.19 19.91
CA GLY A 141 0.91 -3.52 20.52
C GLY A 141 -0.32 -4.36 20.18
N GLY A 142 -1.18 -3.89 19.27
CA GLY A 142 -2.32 -4.64 18.78
C GLY A 142 -1.90 -5.90 18.03
N LEU A 143 -2.61 -7.00 18.29
CA LEU A 143 -2.44 -8.27 17.59
C LEU A 143 -3.76 -8.67 16.95
N SER A 144 -3.76 -8.78 15.63
CA SER A 144 -4.85 -9.31 14.82
C SER A 144 -4.25 -10.13 13.67
N LEU A 145 -5.06 -10.97 13.04
CA LEU A 145 -4.62 -11.72 11.86
C LEU A 145 -4.25 -10.77 10.70
N GLY A 146 -5.08 -9.73 10.46
CA GLY A 146 -4.81 -8.73 9.43
C GLY A 146 -3.65 -7.79 9.74
N GLY A 147 -3.37 -7.53 11.02
CA GLY A 147 -2.23 -6.71 11.47
C GLY A 147 -0.87 -7.41 11.43
N VAL A 148 -0.79 -8.69 11.03
CA VAL A 148 0.48 -9.43 10.91
C VAL A 148 1.43 -8.76 9.92
N ILE A 149 0.92 -8.24 8.80
CA ILE A 149 1.72 -7.57 7.78
C ILE A 149 2.38 -6.32 8.38
N SER A 150 1.60 -5.43 8.99
CA SER A 150 2.09 -4.23 9.66
C SER A 150 3.18 -4.54 10.70
N ASN A 151 3.06 -5.67 11.42
CA ASN A 151 4.10 -6.12 12.35
C ASN A 151 5.37 -6.59 11.63
N ALA A 152 5.24 -7.35 10.55
CA ALA A 152 6.36 -7.85 9.75
C ALA A 152 7.14 -6.72 9.05
N GLU A 153 6.46 -5.65 8.65
CA GLU A 153 7.09 -4.47 8.03
C GLU A 153 8.11 -3.77 8.94
N SER A 154 8.06 -4.00 10.26
CA SER A 154 9.12 -3.53 11.19
C SER A 154 10.53 -3.97 10.77
N VAL A 155 10.66 -5.15 10.14
CA VAL A 155 11.94 -5.67 9.61
C VAL A 155 12.41 -4.86 8.40
N ILE A 156 11.48 -4.41 7.55
CA ILE A 156 11.77 -3.55 6.38
C ILE A 156 12.18 -2.16 6.85
N LEU A 157 11.59 -1.69 7.96
CA LEU A 157 11.80 -0.35 8.49
C LEU A 157 13.07 -0.20 9.33
N ALA A 158 13.54 -1.28 9.97
CA ALA A 158 14.70 -1.25 10.85
C ALA A 158 15.98 -0.67 10.19
N PRO A 159 16.35 -1.03 8.94
CA PRO A 159 17.49 -0.42 8.25
C PRO A 159 17.38 1.11 8.09
N LEU A 160 16.18 1.66 7.89
CA LEU A 160 15.98 3.11 7.77
C LEU A 160 16.25 3.81 9.11
N LEU A 161 15.69 3.27 10.19
CA LEU A 161 15.93 3.77 11.55
C LEU A 161 17.43 3.68 11.91
N LEU A 162 18.11 2.58 11.57
CA LEU A 162 19.55 2.43 11.83
C LEU A 162 20.42 3.42 11.05
N LYS A 163 19.97 3.86 9.87
CA LYS A 163 20.65 4.88 9.05
C LYS A 163 20.39 6.33 9.52
N GLY A 164 19.59 6.53 10.57
CA GLY A 164 19.28 7.87 11.08
C GLY A 164 18.03 8.51 10.48
N TYR A 165 17.20 7.76 9.73
CA TYR A 165 15.93 8.27 9.22
C TYR A 165 14.83 8.11 10.26
N ASP A 166 14.15 9.20 10.60
CA ASP A 166 12.88 9.12 11.31
C ASP A 166 11.80 8.53 10.37
N LEU A 167 10.76 7.93 10.93
CA LEU A 167 9.68 7.32 10.15
C LEU A 167 8.35 8.02 10.41
N ILE A 168 7.59 8.29 9.34
CA ILE A 168 6.20 8.74 9.39
C ILE A 168 5.35 7.62 8.76
N ILE A 169 4.52 6.97 9.57
CA ILE A 169 3.75 5.78 9.18
C ILE A 169 2.26 6.09 9.38
N PRO A 170 1.57 6.61 8.36
CA PRO A 170 0.12 6.84 8.40
C PRO A 170 -0.66 5.54 8.22
N ASP A 171 -1.85 5.49 8.81
CA ASP A 171 -2.87 4.50 8.46
C ASP A 171 -3.48 4.92 7.11
N THR A 172 -2.81 4.57 6.01
CA THR A 172 -3.04 5.16 4.68
C THR A 172 -4.48 5.05 4.19
N GLU A 173 -5.19 3.99 4.54
CA GLU A 173 -6.56 3.72 4.07
C GLU A 173 -7.63 4.46 4.86
N GLY A 174 -7.25 5.28 5.84
CA GLY A 174 -8.16 6.11 6.62
C GLY A 174 -8.94 5.36 7.69
N GLN A 175 -9.80 6.10 8.41
CA GLN A 175 -10.54 5.60 9.57
C GLN A 175 -11.48 4.42 9.30
N LYS A 176 -11.84 4.17 8.04
CA LYS A 176 -12.71 3.08 7.63
C LYS A 176 -11.99 1.91 6.97
N ALA A 177 -10.68 2.05 6.74
CA ALA A 177 -9.90 1.14 5.91
C ALA A 177 -10.53 0.98 4.51
N ASP A 178 -10.63 2.10 3.78
CA ASP A 178 -11.21 2.15 2.45
C ASP A 178 -10.18 1.67 1.40
N PHE A 179 -9.91 0.36 1.40
CA PHE A 179 -8.89 -0.27 0.56
C PHE A 179 -9.01 0.09 -0.93
N ALA A 180 -7.86 0.33 -1.57
CA ALA A 180 -7.67 0.74 -2.96
C ALA A 180 -8.22 2.14 -3.34
N ALA A 181 -8.72 2.94 -2.39
CA ALA A 181 -9.15 4.32 -2.62
C ALA A 181 -7.97 5.31 -2.68
N GLY A 182 -7.22 5.26 -3.78
CA GLY A 182 -5.96 5.99 -3.93
C GLY A 182 -5.97 7.50 -3.59
N PRO A 183 -6.95 8.31 -4.04
CA PRO A 183 -7.02 9.72 -3.67
C PRO A 183 -7.04 9.99 -2.15
N GLU A 184 -7.72 9.14 -1.38
CA GLU A 184 -7.75 9.20 0.08
C GLU A 184 -6.39 8.83 0.70
N TYR A 185 -5.71 7.84 0.13
CA TYR A 185 -4.37 7.47 0.60
C TYR A 185 -3.37 8.63 0.43
N GLY A 186 -3.48 9.36 -0.68
CA GLY A 186 -2.63 10.50 -0.97
C GLY A 186 -2.81 11.65 0.02
N THR A 187 -4.06 12.08 0.28
CA THR A 187 -4.35 13.13 1.26
C THR A 187 -3.97 12.70 2.68
N ASN A 188 -4.28 11.46 3.07
CA ASN A 188 -3.89 10.90 4.36
C ASN A 188 -2.37 10.95 4.55
N THR A 189 -1.60 10.57 3.54
CA THR A 189 -0.13 10.61 3.59
C THR A 189 0.40 12.05 3.72
N LEU A 190 -0.06 12.97 2.88
CA LEU A 190 0.43 14.37 2.89
C LEU A 190 0.06 15.10 4.19
N ASP A 191 -1.14 14.88 4.71
CA ASP A 191 -1.59 15.49 5.96
C ASP A 191 -0.92 14.85 7.19
N SER A 192 -0.49 13.59 7.11
CA SER A 192 0.33 12.98 8.16
C SER A 192 1.69 13.68 8.28
N ILE A 193 2.30 14.06 7.15
CA ILE A 193 3.56 14.80 7.11
C ILE A 193 3.38 16.19 7.73
N ARG A 194 2.28 16.89 7.40
CA ARG A 194 1.92 18.17 8.03
C ARG A 194 1.76 18.03 9.55
N ALA A 195 1.00 17.03 10.00
CA ALA A 195 0.75 16.79 11.42
C ALA A 195 2.06 16.47 12.16
N ALA A 196 2.92 15.66 11.56
CA ALA A 196 4.21 15.29 12.11
C ALA A 196 5.12 16.52 12.27
N GLY A 197 5.26 17.35 11.23
CA GLY A 197 6.10 18.55 11.26
C GLY A 197 5.55 19.70 12.13
N ARG A 198 4.26 19.68 12.50
CA ARG A 198 3.64 20.65 13.41
C ARG A 198 3.69 20.22 14.89
N THR A 199 4.16 19.01 15.17
CA THR A 199 4.16 18.46 16.54
C THR A 199 5.56 18.39 17.10
N ARG A 200 5.88 19.23 18.11
CA ARG A 200 7.22 19.27 18.72
C ARG A 200 7.70 17.91 19.23
N GLU A 201 6.83 17.06 19.76
CA GLU A 201 7.19 15.75 20.31
C GLU A 201 7.74 14.79 19.25
N THR A 202 7.39 14.96 17.98
CA THR A 202 7.93 14.12 16.89
C THR A 202 9.41 14.43 16.63
N GLY A 203 9.83 15.67 16.87
CA GLY A 203 11.17 16.17 16.53
C GLY A 203 11.32 16.58 15.06
N LEU A 204 10.27 16.39 14.25
CA LEU A 204 10.23 16.85 12.87
C LEU A 204 9.80 18.31 12.81
N HIS A 205 10.20 18.99 11.73
CA HIS A 205 9.93 20.42 11.52
C HIS A 205 9.81 20.74 10.02
N ALA A 206 9.49 21.99 9.70
CA ALA A 206 9.32 22.46 8.31
C ALA A 206 10.60 22.36 7.43
N GLY A 207 11.76 22.11 8.05
CA GLY A 207 13.05 21.88 7.36
C GLY A 207 13.43 20.41 7.25
N THR A 208 12.65 19.50 7.83
CA THR A 208 12.86 18.06 7.66
C THR A 208 12.68 17.72 6.19
N ARG A 209 13.70 17.07 5.60
CA ARG A 209 13.62 16.51 4.25
C ARG A 209 12.98 15.13 4.30
N ILE A 210 12.12 14.82 3.34
CA ILE A 210 11.25 13.64 3.42
C ILE A 210 11.34 12.81 2.13
N GLY A 211 11.52 11.50 2.26
CA GLY A 211 11.39 10.54 1.15
C GLY A 211 10.08 9.77 1.28
N LEU A 212 9.36 9.54 0.18
CA LEU A 212 8.20 8.65 0.16
C LEU A 212 8.63 7.22 -0.24
N PHE A 213 8.10 6.20 0.43
CA PHE A 213 8.49 4.81 0.22
C PHE A 213 7.31 3.85 0.42
N GLY A 214 6.96 3.08 -0.61
CA GLY A 214 5.87 2.11 -0.52
C GLY A 214 5.93 1.02 -1.59
N TYR A 215 5.42 -0.16 -1.29
CA TYR A 215 5.33 -1.29 -2.22
C TYR A 215 3.90 -1.85 -2.23
N SER A 216 3.44 -2.44 -3.31
CA SER A 216 2.08 -3.02 -3.40
C SER A 216 0.99 -2.00 -3.02
N GLY A 217 0.11 -2.28 -2.05
CA GLY A 217 -0.87 -1.31 -1.55
C GLY A 217 -0.22 -0.03 -0.98
N GLY A 218 0.97 -0.14 -0.40
CA GLY A 218 1.77 1.02 0.00
C GLY A 218 2.16 1.90 -1.19
N ALA A 219 2.42 1.32 -2.35
CA ALA A 219 2.71 2.08 -3.57
C ALA A 219 1.50 2.91 -4.03
N ILE A 220 0.25 2.49 -3.75
CA ILE A 220 -0.95 3.30 -4.00
C ILE A 220 -0.85 4.63 -3.25
N ALA A 221 -0.49 4.57 -1.97
CA ALA A 221 -0.38 5.78 -1.17
C ALA A 221 0.81 6.64 -1.60
N THR A 222 1.96 6.03 -1.91
CA THR A 222 3.15 6.74 -2.38
C THR A 222 2.87 7.47 -3.70
N ASN A 223 2.21 6.82 -4.67
CA ASN A 223 1.95 7.42 -5.97
C ASN A 223 0.93 8.56 -5.88
N TRP A 224 -0.19 8.37 -5.19
CA TRP A 224 -1.22 9.41 -5.05
C TRP A 224 -0.71 10.58 -4.21
N ALA A 225 0.08 10.33 -3.16
CA ALA A 225 0.71 11.40 -2.40
C ALA A 225 1.66 12.22 -3.30
N SER A 226 2.51 11.58 -4.09
CA SER A 226 3.45 12.28 -4.98
C SER A 226 2.75 13.07 -6.09
N ALA A 227 1.64 12.54 -6.63
CA ALA A 227 0.83 13.18 -7.67
C ALA A 227 0.05 14.38 -7.12
N LEU A 228 -0.50 14.27 -5.91
CA LEU A 228 -1.30 15.34 -5.29
C LEU A 228 -0.43 16.42 -4.63
N ALA A 229 0.79 16.10 -4.18
CA ALA A 229 1.65 17.01 -3.41
C ALA A 229 1.78 18.41 -4.03
N PRO A 230 2.04 18.59 -5.34
CA PRO A 230 2.27 19.93 -5.90
C PRO A 230 1.08 20.89 -5.74
N ALA A 231 -0.14 20.38 -5.83
CA ALA A 231 -1.36 21.19 -5.76
C ALA A 231 -2.00 21.19 -4.36
N TYR A 232 -2.03 20.03 -3.70
CA TYR A 232 -2.70 19.83 -2.41
C TYR A 232 -1.85 20.27 -1.21
N ALA A 233 -0.54 20.03 -1.27
CA ALA A 233 0.39 20.31 -0.19
C ALA A 233 1.73 20.82 -0.72
N PRO A 234 1.76 21.99 -1.41
CA PRO A 234 2.97 22.51 -2.03
C PRO A 234 4.12 22.71 -1.04
N GLU A 235 3.81 23.03 0.22
CA GLU A 235 4.79 23.14 1.30
C GLU A 235 5.41 21.78 1.65
N VAL A 236 4.63 20.70 1.62
CA VAL A 236 5.14 19.32 1.79
C VAL A 236 5.94 18.92 0.56
N ASN A 237 5.45 19.22 -0.65
CA ASN A 237 6.16 18.94 -1.91
C ASN A 237 7.58 19.54 -1.91
N GLY A 238 7.74 20.74 -1.36
CA GLY A 238 9.06 21.39 -1.19
C GLY A 238 10.01 20.68 -0.23
N GLN A 239 9.50 19.82 0.66
CA GLN A 239 10.31 18.99 1.58
C GLN A 239 10.69 17.64 0.97
N LEU A 240 9.99 17.20 -0.09
CA LEU A 240 10.16 15.87 -0.66
C LEU A 240 11.44 15.76 -1.49
N VAL A 241 12.31 14.80 -1.15
CA VAL A 241 13.55 14.52 -1.90
C VAL A 241 13.32 13.57 -3.07
N GLY A 242 12.18 12.88 -3.08
CA GLY A 242 11.76 11.94 -4.12
C GLY A 242 10.77 10.90 -3.57
N PHE A 243 10.20 10.12 -4.48
CA PHE A 243 9.37 8.96 -4.15
C PHE A 243 10.00 7.69 -4.71
N ALA A 244 9.94 6.59 -3.95
CA ALA A 244 10.29 5.27 -4.41
C ALA A 244 9.09 4.35 -4.20
N GLU A 245 8.63 3.72 -5.29
CA GLU A 245 7.48 2.83 -5.29
C GLU A 245 7.69 1.57 -6.13
N GLY A 246 7.03 0.47 -5.77
CA GLY A 246 7.11 -0.79 -6.51
C GLY A 246 5.83 -1.63 -6.46
N GLY A 247 5.58 -2.41 -7.52
CA GLY A 247 4.34 -3.20 -7.64
C GLY A 247 3.10 -2.30 -7.68
N LEU A 248 2.98 -1.47 -8.70
CA LEU A 248 2.03 -0.34 -8.71
C LEU A 248 0.65 -0.73 -9.24
N LEU A 249 -0.39 -0.35 -8.50
CA LEU A 249 -1.76 -0.30 -9.01
C LEU A 249 -1.98 1.01 -9.77
N VAL A 250 -2.05 0.93 -11.10
CA VAL A 250 -2.21 2.12 -11.97
C VAL A 250 -3.64 2.25 -12.49
N ALA A 251 -4.15 1.22 -13.16
CA ALA A 251 -5.50 1.21 -13.74
C ALA A 251 -6.33 0.07 -13.13
N PRO A 252 -7.08 0.29 -12.04
CA PRO A 252 -7.78 -0.78 -11.33
C PRO A 252 -8.74 -1.62 -12.19
N ALA A 253 -9.34 -1.04 -13.24
CA ALA A 253 -10.17 -1.77 -14.18
C ALA A 253 -9.39 -2.80 -15.04
N HIS A 254 -8.10 -2.54 -15.31
CA HIS A 254 -7.22 -3.51 -15.96
C HIS A 254 -6.82 -4.62 -14.99
N ASN A 255 -6.46 -4.26 -13.75
CA ASN A 255 -6.16 -5.24 -12.71
C ASN A 255 -7.32 -6.22 -12.50
N LEU A 256 -8.56 -5.74 -12.45
CA LEU A 256 -9.74 -6.61 -12.33
C LEU A 256 -9.78 -7.72 -13.40
N LYS A 257 -9.42 -7.39 -14.64
CA LYS A 257 -9.35 -8.34 -15.76
C LYS A 257 -8.10 -9.23 -15.69
N TYR A 258 -7.00 -8.70 -15.17
CA TYR A 258 -5.73 -9.41 -15.05
C TYR A 258 -5.80 -10.51 -13.98
N VAL A 259 -6.29 -10.19 -12.78
CA VAL A 259 -6.42 -11.15 -11.67
C VAL A 259 -7.69 -12.02 -11.73
N ASP A 260 -8.51 -11.86 -12.78
CA ASP A 260 -9.78 -12.59 -12.96
C ASP A 260 -9.57 -14.12 -13.06
N GLY A 261 -9.94 -14.89 -12.04
CA GLY A 261 -9.66 -16.34 -12.02
C GLY A 261 -8.21 -16.70 -11.65
N ALA A 262 -7.44 -15.78 -11.08
CA ALA A 262 -6.17 -16.11 -10.42
C ALA A 262 -6.39 -17.15 -9.29
N LEU A 263 -5.36 -17.94 -9.00
CA LEU A 263 -5.46 -18.99 -7.97
C LEU A 263 -5.27 -18.45 -6.54
N ALA A 264 -4.43 -17.42 -6.38
CA ALA A 264 -4.07 -16.88 -5.06
C ALA A 264 -4.61 -15.46 -4.83
N TRP A 265 -4.62 -14.62 -5.88
CA TRP A 265 -4.87 -13.18 -5.78
C TRP A 265 -6.29 -12.74 -6.14
N ASN A 266 -7.16 -13.66 -6.53
CA ASN A 266 -8.55 -13.37 -6.88
C ASN A 266 -9.35 -12.75 -5.72
N GLY A 267 -8.93 -12.96 -4.46
CA GLY A 267 -9.52 -12.33 -3.28
C GLY A 267 -9.29 -10.82 -3.17
N VAL A 268 -8.31 -10.26 -3.89
CA VAL A 268 -8.09 -8.80 -3.95
C VAL A 268 -9.23 -8.09 -4.67
N ILE A 269 -9.87 -8.76 -5.63
CA ILE A 269 -11.00 -8.21 -6.40
C ILE A 269 -12.14 -7.75 -5.48
N PRO A 270 -12.78 -8.65 -4.69
CA PRO A 270 -13.85 -8.23 -3.79
C PRO A 270 -13.38 -7.20 -2.78
N MET A 271 -12.15 -7.31 -2.27
CA MET A 271 -11.64 -6.33 -1.31
C MET A 271 -11.60 -4.91 -1.89
N ALA A 272 -10.99 -4.74 -3.06
CA ALA A 272 -10.90 -3.44 -3.73
C ALA A 272 -12.28 -2.91 -4.09
N VAL A 273 -13.19 -3.77 -4.56
CA VAL A 273 -14.57 -3.38 -4.87
C VAL A 273 -15.30 -2.88 -3.62
N ILE A 274 -15.14 -3.53 -2.46
CA ILE A 274 -15.74 -3.09 -1.19
C ILE A 274 -15.15 -1.75 -0.74
N GLY A 275 -13.82 -1.65 -0.66
CA GLY A 275 -13.14 -0.44 -0.16
C GLY A 275 -13.45 0.80 -1.01
N VAL A 276 -13.36 0.67 -2.34
CA VAL A 276 -13.70 1.75 -3.28
C VAL A 276 -15.19 2.10 -3.18
N SER A 277 -16.08 1.11 -3.02
CA SER A 277 -17.51 1.39 -2.86
C SER A 277 -17.82 2.13 -1.56
N ARG A 278 -17.12 1.82 -0.45
CA ARG A 278 -17.25 2.57 0.80
C ARG A 278 -16.80 4.01 0.66
N SER A 279 -15.63 4.22 0.04
CA SER A 279 -15.04 5.54 -0.15
C SER A 279 -15.94 6.45 -0.99
N TYR A 280 -16.61 5.90 -2.02
CA TYR A 280 -17.51 6.65 -2.91
C TYR A 280 -19.01 6.53 -2.59
N GLY A 281 -19.41 5.78 -1.56
CA GLY A 281 -20.82 5.63 -1.16
C GLY A 281 -21.69 4.85 -2.16
N ILE A 282 -21.12 3.81 -2.78
CA ILE A 282 -21.79 2.97 -3.80
C ILE A 282 -22.46 1.76 -3.13
N ASP A 283 -23.75 1.53 -3.41
CA ASP A 283 -24.44 0.30 -3.02
C ASP A 283 -24.19 -0.81 -4.06
N LEU A 284 -23.46 -1.85 -3.66
CA LEU A 284 -23.11 -2.98 -4.52
C LEU A 284 -24.26 -3.98 -4.69
N ARG A 285 -25.18 -4.07 -3.73
CA ARG A 285 -26.20 -5.14 -3.65
C ARG A 285 -27.03 -5.32 -4.93
N PRO A 286 -27.42 -4.26 -5.66
CA PRO A 286 -28.17 -4.41 -6.90
C PRO A 286 -27.43 -5.20 -7.99
N TYR A 287 -26.09 -5.23 -7.95
CA TYR A 287 -25.23 -5.76 -9.02
C TYR A 287 -24.69 -7.17 -8.74
N LEU A 288 -24.72 -7.61 -7.48
CA LEU A 288 -24.10 -8.86 -7.04
C LEU A 288 -25.01 -10.08 -7.21
N SER A 289 -24.41 -11.21 -7.60
CA SER A 289 -25.01 -12.54 -7.51
C SER A 289 -25.15 -12.97 -6.04
N ALA A 290 -25.84 -14.09 -5.78
CA ALA A 290 -25.90 -14.66 -4.43
C ALA A 290 -24.49 -15.00 -3.88
N LYS A 291 -23.60 -15.53 -4.73
CA LYS A 291 -22.20 -15.80 -4.39
C LYS A 291 -21.43 -14.51 -4.13
N GLY A 292 -21.60 -13.49 -4.97
CA GLY A 292 -20.97 -12.18 -4.78
C GLY A 292 -21.40 -11.52 -3.48
N LEU A 293 -22.68 -11.58 -3.12
CA LEU A 293 -23.18 -11.07 -1.85
C LEU A 293 -22.57 -11.81 -0.66
N ALA A 294 -22.47 -13.15 -0.72
CA ALA A 294 -21.82 -13.93 0.33
C ALA A 294 -20.35 -13.56 0.51
N VAL A 295 -19.60 -13.41 -0.59
CA VAL A 295 -18.18 -12.99 -0.56
C VAL A 295 -18.02 -11.58 0.00
N VAL A 296 -18.87 -10.63 -0.42
CA VAL A 296 -18.82 -9.25 0.06
C VAL A 296 -19.12 -9.16 1.55
N ASN A 297 -20.08 -9.93 2.04
CA ASN A 297 -20.40 -9.98 3.47
C ASN A 297 -19.27 -10.64 4.28
N ASP A 298 -18.62 -11.69 3.76
CA ASP A 298 -17.50 -12.36 4.43
C ASP A 298 -16.27 -11.43 4.56
N LEU A 299 -15.99 -10.66 3.51
CA LEU A 299 -14.83 -9.77 3.45
C LEU A 299 -15.13 -8.35 3.93
N GLU A 300 -16.31 -8.07 4.49
CA GLU A 300 -16.68 -6.73 4.95
C GLU A 300 -15.62 -6.14 5.91
N HIS A 301 -14.99 -6.97 6.74
CA HIS A 301 -13.87 -6.57 7.60
C HIS A 301 -12.64 -7.45 7.38
N GLY A 302 -12.48 -7.99 6.17
CA GLY A 302 -11.39 -8.89 5.82
C GLY A 302 -10.08 -8.15 5.52
N SER A 303 -8.96 -8.81 5.83
CA SER A 303 -7.63 -8.40 5.43
C SER A 303 -7.14 -9.15 4.18
N ILE A 304 -5.99 -8.77 3.62
CA ILE A 304 -5.38 -9.52 2.52
C ILE A 304 -5.02 -10.95 2.93
N VAL A 305 -4.72 -11.19 4.21
CA VAL A 305 -4.50 -12.53 4.77
C VAL A 305 -5.79 -13.35 4.77
N ASP A 306 -6.94 -12.70 4.95
CA ASP A 306 -8.24 -13.34 4.80
C ASP A 306 -8.56 -13.66 3.33
N ALA A 307 -8.16 -12.80 2.40
CA ALA A 307 -8.51 -12.97 1.00
C ALA A 307 -7.59 -13.94 0.24
N LEU A 308 -6.31 -14.01 0.60
CA LEU A 308 -5.30 -14.81 -0.09
C LEU A 308 -5.65 -16.30 -0.11
N GLY A 309 -5.69 -16.89 -1.31
CA GLY A 309 -5.96 -18.31 -1.52
C GLY A 309 -7.41 -18.74 -1.24
N ARG A 310 -8.32 -17.81 -0.90
CA ARG A 310 -9.76 -18.11 -0.80
C ARG A 310 -10.43 -17.98 -2.17
N HIS A 311 -11.39 -18.86 -2.42
CA HIS A 311 -12.14 -18.96 -3.69
C HIS A 311 -11.26 -19.08 -4.96
N PRO A 312 -10.25 -19.97 -4.99
CA PRO A 312 -9.30 -20.05 -6.11
C PRO A 312 -10.01 -20.18 -7.46
N GLY A 313 -9.60 -19.36 -8.43
CA GLY A 313 -10.22 -19.35 -9.76
C GLY A 313 -11.54 -18.59 -9.84
N MET A 314 -11.98 -17.90 -8.78
CA MET A 314 -13.16 -17.04 -8.83
C MET A 314 -12.97 -15.90 -9.83
N THR A 315 -14.01 -15.68 -10.62
CA THR A 315 -14.07 -14.60 -11.61
C THR A 315 -15.06 -13.50 -11.22
N TRP A 316 -14.99 -12.35 -11.87
CA TRP A 316 -16.02 -11.31 -11.77
C TRP A 316 -17.42 -11.85 -12.11
N LYS A 317 -17.53 -12.75 -13.08
CA LYS A 317 -18.81 -13.34 -13.50
C LYS A 317 -19.43 -14.23 -12.42
N ASP A 318 -18.64 -14.75 -11.50
CA ASP A 318 -19.15 -15.44 -10.31
C ASP A 318 -19.77 -14.47 -9.31
N MET A 319 -19.20 -13.26 -9.21
CA MET A 319 -19.61 -12.23 -8.25
C MET A 319 -20.80 -11.39 -8.73
N ALA A 320 -20.91 -11.13 -10.03
CA ALA A 320 -21.92 -10.26 -10.61
C ALA A 320 -23.17 -11.02 -11.09
N LYS A 321 -24.33 -10.36 -11.12
CA LYS A 321 -25.52 -10.91 -11.78
C LYS A 321 -25.31 -11.04 -13.30
N PRO A 322 -26.09 -11.88 -14.01
CA PRO A 322 -25.88 -12.11 -15.44
C PRO A 322 -25.91 -10.86 -16.33
N GLU A 323 -26.66 -9.84 -15.96
CA GLU A 323 -26.78 -8.56 -16.67
C GLU A 323 -25.52 -7.68 -16.51
N TYR A 324 -24.71 -7.95 -15.48
CA TYR A 324 -23.51 -7.19 -15.11
C TYR A 324 -22.21 -8.00 -15.29
N LYS A 325 -22.21 -8.98 -16.19
CA LYS A 325 -21.01 -9.77 -16.54
C LYS A 325 -19.84 -8.93 -17.06
N ASP A 326 -20.14 -7.78 -17.65
CA ASP A 326 -19.16 -6.74 -17.94
C ASP A 326 -19.19 -5.71 -16.82
N PRO A 327 -18.11 -5.52 -16.04
CA PRO A 327 -18.05 -4.50 -15.00
C PRO A 327 -18.41 -3.09 -15.53
N ASN A 328 -18.11 -2.81 -16.81
CA ASN A 328 -18.39 -1.51 -17.41
C ASN A 328 -19.88 -1.27 -17.69
N SER A 329 -20.76 -2.27 -17.53
CA SER A 329 -22.21 -2.06 -17.59
C SER A 329 -22.80 -1.51 -16.27
N ILE A 330 -21.96 -1.33 -15.24
CA ILE A 330 -22.32 -0.73 -13.95
C ILE A 330 -21.83 0.74 -13.96
N PRO A 331 -22.70 1.75 -14.14
CA PRO A 331 -22.24 3.15 -14.22
C PRO A 331 -21.50 3.64 -12.97
N PRO A 332 -21.96 3.34 -11.72
CA PRO A 332 -21.20 3.71 -10.52
C PRO A 332 -19.80 3.09 -10.46
N PHE A 333 -19.62 1.87 -10.98
CA PHE A 333 -18.30 1.24 -11.06
C PHE A 333 -17.38 2.01 -12.01
N VAL A 334 -17.86 2.32 -13.21
CA VAL A 334 -17.09 3.08 -14.22
C VAL A 334 -16.68 4.45 -13.69
N GLU A 335 -17.59 5.15 -13.01
CA GLU A 335 -17.28 6.43 -12.38
C GLU A 335 -16.19 6.28 -11.32
N ALA A 336 -16.31 5.31 -10.41
CA ALA A 336 -15.35 5.10 -9.33
C ALA A 336 -13.96 4.70 -9.86
N VAL A 337 -13.87 3.70 -10.75
CA VAL A 337 -12.59 3.21 -11.27
C VAL A 337 -11.83 4.27 -12.06
N ASN A 338 -12.55 5.22 -12.69
CA ASN A 338 -11.93 6.34 -13.37
C ASN A 338 -11.39 7.39 -12.39
N LYS A 339 -12.03 7.60 -11.23
CA LYS A 339 -11.52 8.49 -10.17
C LYS A 339 -10.25 7.95 -9.51
N ILE A 340 -10.09 6.62 -9.47
CA ILE A 340 -8.90 5.95 -8.90
C ILE A 340 -7.92 5.45 -9.96
N ASN A 341 -8.13 5.76 -11.25
CA ASN A 341 -7.15 5.48 -12.29
C ASN A 341 -6.03 6.53 -12.21
N LEU A 342 -4.85 6.08 -11.79
CA LEU A 342 -3.69 6.93 -11.58
C LEU A 342 -3.20 7.59 -12.89
N GLY A 343 -3.48 6.99 -14.05
CA GLY A 343 -3.23 7.61 -15.34
C GLY A 343 -4.01 8.93 -15.57
N GLN A 344 -5.05 9.18 -14.76
CA GLN A 344 -5.81 10.44 -14.78
C GLN A 344 -5.34 11.45 -13.73
N ALA A 345 -4.39 11.08 -12.86
CA ALA A 345 -3.84 11.96 -11.86
C ALA A 345 -2.77 12.91 -12.45
N ALA A 346 -2.46 13.96 -11.70
CA ALA A 346 -1.38 14.88 -12.06
C ALA A 346 -0.02 14.17 -12.05
N THR A 347 0.93 14.72 -12.81
CA THR A 347 2.32 14.22 -12.81
C THR A 347 3.07 14.76 -11.59
N PRO A 348 3.73 13.91 -10.78
CA PRO A 348 4.59 14.36 -9.69
C PRO A 348 5.69 15.29 -10.19
N THR A 349 6.08 16.29 -9.39
CA THR A 349 7.16 17.23 -9.76
C THR A 349 8.54 16.85 -9.20
N ILE A 350 8.57 15.88 -8.29
CA ILE A 350 9.77 15.39 -7.62
C ILE A 350 10.35 14.15 -8.34
N PRO A 351 11.65 13.83 -8.16
CA PRO A 351 12.22 12.61 -8.72
C PRO A 351 11.51 11.34 -8.25
N GLY A 352 11.47 10.32 -9.11
CA GLY A 352 10.78 9.06 -8.84
C GLY A 352 11.60 7.82 -9.17
N PHE A 353 11.48 6.77 -8.37
CA PHE A 353 11.95 5.42 -8.71
C PHE A 353 10.80 4.41 -8.67
N ILE A 354 10.49 3.84 -9.82
CA ILE A 354 9.38 2.90 -10.02
C ILE A 354 9.94 1.51 -10.36
N GLY A 355 9.58 0.51 -9.56
CA GLY A 355 9.92 -0.90 -9.78
C GLY A 355 8.71 -1.77 -10.11
N GLN A 356 8.85 -2.75 -11.00
CA GLN A 356 7.73 -3.62 -11.37
C GLN A 356 8.19 -5.05 -11.71
N GLY A 357 7.59 -6.06 -11.10
CA GLY A 357 7.74 -7.46 -11.54
C GLY A 357 6.93 -7.75 -12.81
N ASN A 358 7.19 -8.88 -13.46
CA ASN A 358 6.43 -9.31 -14.64
C ASN A 358 6.30 -10.84 -14.77
N ALA A 359 6.61 -11.60 -13.71
CA ALA A 359 6.52 -13.06 -13.70
C ALA A 359 5.36 -13.58 -12.84
N GLY A 360 4.15 -13.03 -13.03
CA GLY A 360 2.97 -13.36 -12.22
C GLY A 360 2.49 -14.81 -12.23
N TRP A 361 2.92 -15.59 -13.22
CA TRP A 361 2.65 -17.02 -13.27
C TRP A 361 3.25 -17.79 -12.07
N LEU A 362 4.32 -17.28 -11.45
CA LEU A 362 4.89 -17.85 -10.22
C LEU A 362 3.94 -17.73 -9.01
N GLU A 363 2.96 -16.83 -9.08
CA GLU A 363 1.97 -16.58 -8.02
C GLU A 363 0.55 -17.00 -8.42
N GLY A 364 0.44 -17.83 -9.47
CA GLY A 364 -0.83 -18.41 -9.88
C GLY A 364 -1.75 -17.48 -10.67
N THR A 365 -1.22 -16.38 -11.23
CA THR A 365 -1.93 -15.52 -12.18
C THR A 365 -1.38 -15.75 -13.58
N TYR A 366 -2.12 -16.53 -14.37
CA TYR A 366 -1.71 -16.96 -15.71
C TYR A 366 -2.31 -16.14 -16.85
N ASN A 367 -3.23 -15.22 -16.52
CA ASN A 367 -3.92 -14.44 -17.53
C ASN A 367 -2.98 -13.45 -18.22
N ALA A 368 -3.26 -13.23 -19.51
CA ALA A 368 -2.70 -12.13 -20.28
C ALA A 368 -3.79 -11.53 -21.18
N PRO A 369 -4.74 -10.77 -20.61
CA PRO A 369 -5.90 -10.30 -21.37
C PRO A 369 -5.45 -9.42 -22.55
N PRO A 370 -6.07 -9.54 -23.74
CA PRO A 370 -5.74 -8.71 -24.90
C PRO A 370 -5.79 -7.21 -24.58
N GLY A 371 -4.75 -6.46 -24.98
CA GLY A 371 -4.63 -5.03 -24.69
C GLY A 371 -4.18 -4.66 -23.27
N ILE A 372 -3.99 -5.64 -22.37
CA ILE A 372 -3.48 -5.46 -21.00
C ILE A 372 -2.15 -6.19 -20.82
N GLY A 373 -2.09 -7.45 -21.27
CA GLY A 373 -0.88 -8.28 -21.17
C GLY A 373 -0.65 -8.84 -19.76
N THR A 374 0.61 -9.05 -19.42
CA THR A 374 1.05 -9.71 -18.18
C THR A 374 1.37 -8.70 -17.07
N GLY A 375 1.72 -9.24 -15.91
CA GLY A 375 2.04 -8.49 -14.71
C GLY A 375 2.87 -9.31 -13.72
N ASP A 376 3.03 -8.78 -12.53
CA ASP A 376 3.81 -9.43 -11.46
C ASP A 376 3.03 -10.52 -10.70
N GLY A 377 1.76 -10.73 -11.00
CA GLY A 377 0.87 -11.64 -10.28
C GLY A 377 -0.35 -10.91 -9.72
N VAL A 378 -0.21 -9.62 -9.48
CA VAL A 378 -1.26 -8.74 -8.94
C VAL A 378 -1.43 -7.49 -9.81
N MET A 379 -0.32 -6.86 -10.18
CA MET A 379 -0.22 -5.57 -10.85
C MET A 379 0.23 -5.73 -12.30
N VAL A 380 -0.35 -4.90 -13.18
CA VAL A 380 -0.14 -4.99 -14.63
C VAL A 380 1.11 -4.23 -15.05
N ALA A 381 2.12 -4.94 -15.58
CA ALA A 381 3.40 -4.32 -15.92
C ALA A 381 3.28 -3.28 -17.05
N GLY A 382 2.39 -3.52 -18.02
CA GLY A 382 2.13 -2.58 -19.11
C GLY A 382 1.55 -1.24 -18.65
N ASP A 383 0.72 -1.23 -17.60
CA ASP A 383 0.14 0.00 -17.07
C ASP A 383 1.22 0.84 -16.35
N VAL A 384 2.12 0.19 -15.61
CA VAL A 384 3.25 0.87 -14.93
C VAL A 384 4.22 1.50 -15.93
N ARG A 385 4.53 0.80 -17.03
CA ARG A 385 5.33 1.38 -18.13
C ARG A 385 4.66 2.60 -18.72
N ALA A 386 3.35 2.54 -18.95
CA ALA A 386 2.58 3.65 -19.50
C ALA A 386 2.61 4.87 -18.58
N LEU A 387 2.41 4.67 -17.28
CA LEU A 387 2.43 5.74 -16.29
C LEU A 387 3.81 6.41 -16.21
N ALA A 388 4.88 5.62 -16.12
CA ALA A 388 6.23 6.16 -16.05
C ALA A 388 6.58 6.96 -17.31
N ARG A 389 6.12 6.51 -18.49
CA ARG A 389 6.24 7.27 -19.75
C ARG A 389 5.41 8.54 -19.75
N GLN A 390 4.18 8.50 -19.23
CA GLN A 390 3.31 9.66 -19.09
C GLN A 390 3.96 10.72 -18.21
N TYR A 391 4.55 10.35 -17.07
CA TYR A 391 5.29 11.29 -16.21
C TYR A 391 6.47 11.94 -16.94
N CYS A 392 7.27 11.15 -17.67
CA CYS A 392 8.34 11.68 -18.51
C CYS A 392 7.82 12.67 -19.57
N ALA A 393 6.74 12.33 -20.28
CA ALA A 393 6.17 13.16 -21.34
C ALA A 393 5.54 14.44 -20.80
N ASN A 394 5.02 14.42 -19.58
CA ASN A 394 4.33 15.54 -18.94
C ASN A 394 5.27 16.41 -18.06
N GLY A 395 6.58 16.31 -18.28
CA GLY A 395 7.56 17.25 -17.74
C GLY A 395 8.42 16.73 -16.58
N ASN A 396 8.16 15.55 -16.02
CA ASN A 396 9.04 14.95 -15.03
C ASN A 396 10.13 14.11 -15.70
N GLY A 397 11.26 14.75 -16.04
CA GLY A 397 12.42 14.09 -16.64
C GLY A 397 13.24 13.21 -15.67
N SER A 398 12.87 13.13 -14.39
CA SER A 398 13.64 12.47 -13.32
C SER A 398 12.99 11.17 -12.83
N ILE A 399 12.43 10.39 -13.77
CA ILE A 399 11.81 9.09 -13.49
C ILE A 399 12.78 7.97 -13.82
N LYS A 400 13.20 7.23 -12.80
CA LYS A 400 13.88 5.94 -12.92
C LYS A 400 12.84 4.84 -12.93
N TYR A 401 12.89 3.98 -13.95
CA TYR A 401 12.04 2.80 -14.07
C TYR A 401 12.90 1.53 -14.16
N GLU A 402 12.53 0.49 -13.43
CA GLU A 402 13.13 -0.85 -13.50
C GLU A 402 12.04 -1.94 -13.54
N GLU A 403 12.11 -2.81 -14.56
CA GLU A 403 11.25 -3.99 -14.68
C GLU A 403 12.06 -5.26 -14.37
N TYR A 404 11.48 -6.16 -13.58
CA TYR A 404 12.07 -7.43 -13.17
C TYR A 404 11.34 -8.59 -13.85
N GLY A 405 11.70 -8.87 -15.10
CA GLY A 405 10.96 -9.81 -15.96
C GLY A 405 10.87 -11.25 -15.46
N LEU A 406 11.73 -11.66 -14.52
CA LEU A 406 11.76 -13.00 -13.94
C LEU A 406 11.24 -13.06 -12.50
N LEU A 407 10.78 -11.94 -11.95
CA LEU A 407 10.30 -11.85 -10.58
C LEU A 407 8.79 -11.57 -10.56
N SER A 408 8.10 -12.28 -9.68
CA SER A 408 6.70 -12.06 -9.34
C SER A 408 6.57 -10.90 -8.35
N HIS A 409 5.35 -10.62 -7.88
CA HIS A 409 5.02 -9.52 -7.01
C HIS A 409 5.79 -9.61 -5.67
N VAL A 410 5.73 -10.76 -5.01
CA VAL A 410 6.46 -11.05 -3.77
C VAL A 410 7.96 -11.19 -4.05
N GLY A 411 8.34 -11.83 -5.15
CA GLY A 411 9.76 -12.05 -5.52
C GLY A 411 10.51 -10.74 -5.85
N ALA A 412 9.82 -9.75 -6.42
CA ALA A 412 10.39 -8.46 -6.78
C ALA A 412 10.62 -7.55 -5.56
N MET A 413 9.82 -7.68 -4.51
CA MET A 413 9.87 -6.82 -3.32
C MET A 413 11.26 -6.72 -2.67
N PRO A 414 11.95 -7.82 -2.29
CA PRO A 414 13.26 -7.70 -1.63
C PRO A 414 14.33 -7.08 -2.54
N TYR A 415 14.27 -7.37 -3.85
CA TYR A 415 15.19 -6.79 -4.82
C TYR A 415 14.95 -5.29 -4.97
N TRP A 416 13.69 -4.88 -5.15
CA TRP A 416 13.30 -3.47 -5.23
C TRP A 416 13.61 -2.71 -3.95
N THR A 417 13.23 -3.22 -2.77
CA THR A 417 13.40 -2.56 -1.47
C THR A 417 14.85 -2.14 -1.24
N SER A 418 15.80 -3.05 -1.50
CA SER A 418 17.23 -2.75 -1.33
C SER A 418 17.71 -1.60 -2.22
N ARG A 419 17.25 -1.56 -3.48
CA ARG A 419 17.61 -0.54 -4.46
C ARG A 419 16.90 0.78 -4.20
N ALA A 420 15.65 0.72 -3.74
CA ALA A 420 14.83 1.88 -3.43
C ALA A 420 15.38 2.64 -2.22
N MET A 421 15.84 1.92 -1.19
CA MET A 421 16.55 2.54 -0.07
C MET A 421 17.85 3.22 -0.52
N ALA A 422 18.66 2.55 -1.34
CA ALA A 422 19.90 3.15 -1.87
C ALA A 422 19.62 4.38 -2.75
N TRP A 423 18.56 4.31 -3.57
CA TRP A 423 18.14 5.44 -4.41
C TRP A 423 17.67 6.63 -3.56
N LEU A 424 16.93 6.39 -2.47
CA LEU A 424 16.53 7.43 -1.52
C LEU A 424 17.75 8.01 -0.78
N ASP A 425 18.70 7.18 -0.34
CA ASP A 425 19.94 7.64 0.29
C ASP A 425 20.65 8.68 -0.61
N ASP A 426 20.72 8.41 -1.92
CA ASP A 426 21.26 9.34 -2.91
C ASP A 426 20.47 10.66 -2.99
N ARG A 427 19.14 10.62 -2.91
CA ARG A 427 18.29 11.83 -2.88
C ARG A 427 18.58 12.67 -1.64
N PHE A 428 18.63 12.03 -0.48
CA PHE A 428 18.99 12.69 0.78
C PHE A 428 20.42 13.25 0.76
N ALA A 429 21.34 12.62 0.03
CA ALA A 429 22.69 13.12 -0.19
C ALA A 429 22.78 14.24 -1.24
N GLY A 430 21.67 14.64 -1.88
CA GLY A 430 21.64 15.69 -2.89
C GLY A 430 22.23 15.28 -4.25
N ARG A 431 22.38 13.98 -4.51
CA ARG A 431 22.87 13.48 -5.80
C ARG A 431 21.79 13.63 -6.87
N THR A 432 22.17 13.87 -8.11
CA THR A 432 21.25 13.98 -9.25
C THR A 432 20.48 12.68 -9.49
N ALA A 433 19.21 12.77 -9.88
CA ALA A 433 18.36 11.60 -10.11
C ALA A 433 18.75 10.89 -11.41
N PRO A 434 18.95 9.57 -11.39
CA PRO A 434 19.02 8.82 -12.64
C PRO A 434 17.64 8.86 -13.32
N THR A 435 17.63 8.72 -14.64
CA THR A 435 16.41 8.71 -15.44
C THR A 435 16.40 7.54 -16.41
N SER A 436 15.22 6.97 -16.63
CA SER A 436 14.93 6.01 -17.69
C SER A 436 14.10 6.65 -18.81
N CYS A 437 13.74 7.94 -18.71
CA CYS A 437 12.94 8.63 -19.72
C CYS A 437 13.58 8.49 -21.13
N GLY A 438 12.75 8.16 -22.13
CA GLY A 438 13.19 7.83 -23.49
C GLY A 438 13.53 6.35 -23.73
N TRP A 439 13.78 5.57 -22.68
CA TRP A 439 14.16 4.15 -22.77
C TRP A 439 13.13 3.18 -22.17
N ILE A 440 12.07 3.71 -21.53
CA ILE A 440 11.00 2.89 -20.96
C ILE A 440 10.21 2.23 -22.11
N PRO A 441 10.05 0.89 -22.13
CA PRO A 441 9.30 0.19 -23.17
C PRO A 441 7.84 0.66 -23.23
N ALA A 442 7.17 0.42 -24.36
CA ALA A 442 5.77 0.79 -24.51
C ALA A 442 4.88 0.12 -23.44
N GLY A 443 3.88 0.86 -22.97
CA GLY A 443 2.88 0.39 -22.02
C GLY A 443 1.49 0.29 -22.64
N ASN A 444 0.50 0.06 -21.80
CA ASN A 444 -0.91 -0.02 -22.19
C ASN A 444 -1.54 1.39 -22.35
N SER A 445 -2.76 1.44 -22.87
CA SER A 445 -3.57 2.67 -22.79
C SER A 445 -4.04 2.88 -21.35
N LEU A 446 -3.93 4.11 -20.82
CA LEU A 446 -4.45 4.48 -19.51
C LEU A 446 -5.75 5.31 -19.60
N GLU A 447 -6.39 5.32 -20.78
CA GLU A 447 -7.63 6.06 -21.01
C GLU A 447 -8.75 5.67 -20.00
N PRO A 448 -9.64 6.61 -19.66
CA PRO A 448 -10.80 6.31 -18.84
C PRO A 448 -11.67 5.19 -19.42
N GLN A 449 -12.20 4.35 -18.54
CA GLN A 449 -13.20 3.36 -18.88
C GLN A 449 -14.48 4.03 -19.38
N LYS A 450 -15.12 3.43 -20.37
CA LYS A 450 -16.39 3.90 -20.95
C LYS A 450 -17.52 2.94 -20.55
N PRO A 451 -18.73 3.46 -20.22
CA PRO A 451 -19.87 2.63 -19.95
C PRO A 451 -20.23 1.75 -21.15
N THR A 452 -20.67 0.53 -20.89
CA THR A 452 -21.24 -0.37 -21.89
C THR A 452 -22.75 -0.53 -21.67
N ALA A 453 -23.49 -0.79 -22.74
CA ALA A 453 -24.93 -1.02 -22.63
C ALA A 453 -25.18 -2.34 -21.88
N THR A 454 -26.05 -2.31 -20.87
CA THR A 454 -26.61 -3.51 -20.25
C THR A 454 -27.40 -4.26 -21.31
N ARG A 455 -27.08 -5.53 -21.53
CA ARG A 455 -27.81 -6.41 -22.45
C ARG A 455 -28.78 -7.30 -21.70
#